data_AF-A0A1S3XH40-F1
#
_entry.id   AF-A0A1S3XH40-F1
#
_cell.length_a   1.000
_cell.length_b   1.000
_cell.length_c   1.000
_cell.angle_alpha   90.00
_cell.angle_beta   90.00
_cell.angle_gamma   90.00
#
_symmetry.space_group_name_H-M   'P 1'
#
loop_
_entity.id
_entity.type
_entity.pdbx_description
1 polymer ?
#
loop_
_entity_poly.entity_id
_entity_poly.type
_entity_poly.pdbx_seq_one_letter_code
_entity_poly.pdbx_strand_id
1 'polypeptide(L)'
;MAAGNISALQLKKGVKRHEPTFLATLYIKDIERSSGPVPAPVKELLLEFEDVMPQDMPKRLPPRRTVDREIELVPGDEHKTTCVTRYVWYDFLVMTFGLPNAPTTFGTLMNQVFREYIDEFIVVYLDDIVIYSRKLEEHMENLRKVLA
;
A
#
# COMPACT_ATOMS: atom_id res chain seq x y z
N MET A 1 25.77 -18.78 -24.64
CA MET A 1 26.35 -17.62 -23.91
C MET A 1 25.60 -17.48 -22.60
N ALA A 2 26.31 -17.54 -21.48
CA ALA A 2 25.71 -17.47 -20.15
C ALA A 2 25.15 -16.06 -19.90
N ALA A 3 23.83 -15.93 -19.74
CA ALA A 3 23.21 -14.71 -19.26
C ALA A 3 23.49 -14.61 -17.75
N GLY A 4 24.66 -14.08 -17.39
CA GLY A 4 25.00 -13.76 -16.01
C GLY A 4 24.23 -12.51 -15.56
N ASN A 5 23.56 -12.59 -14.43
CA ASN A 5 22.93 -11.42 -13.81
C ASN A 5 24.02 -10.39 -13.45
N ILE A 6 23.87 -9.16 -13.93
CA ILE A 6 24.82 -8.06 -13.70
C ILE A 6 24.28 -7.20 -12.55
N SER A 7 25.11 -6.90 -11.55
CA SER A 7 24.74 -5.99 -10.46
C SER A 7 24.59 -4.54 -10.94
N ALA A 8 23.81 -3.72 -10.22
CA ALA A 8 23.66 -2.29 -10.51
C ALA A 8 24.99 -1.53 -10.52
N LEU A 9 25.96 -1.96 -9.72
CA LEU A 9 27.31 -1.39 -9.66
C LEU A 9 28.13 -1.69 -10.92
N GLN A 10 28.02 -2.92 -11.43
CA GLN A 10 28.68 -3.33 -12.67
C GLN A 10 28.04 -2.64 -13.89
N LEU A 11 26.71 -2.50 -13.91
CA LEU A 11 25.99 -1.72 -14.91
C LEU A 11 26.48 -0.25 -14.93
N LYS A 12 26.56 0.41 -13.77
CA LYS A 12 27.05 1.79 -13.64
C LYS A 12 28.50 1.95 -14.16
N LYS A 13 29.35 0.95 -13.95
CA LYS A 13 30.73 0.93 -14.47
C LYS A 13 30.76 0.76 -15.99
N GLY A 14 29.94 -0.13 -16.56
CA GLY A 14 29.83 -0.32 -18.00
C GLY A 14 29.35 0.92 -18.73
N VAL A 15 28.33 1.62 -18.19
CA VAL A 15 27.85 2.90 -18.72
C VAL A 15 28.95 3.96 -18.75
N LYS A 16 29.74 4.10 -17.67
CA LYS A 16 30.88 5.02 -17.63
C LYS A 16 31.97 4.68 -18.65
N ARG A 17 32.11 3.40 -19.00
CA ARG A 17 33.08 2.89 -19.96
C ARG A 17 32.59 2.93 -21.41
N HIS A 18 31.40 3.51 -21.66
CA HIS A 18 30.76 3.55 -22.98
C HIS A 18 30.51 2.14 -23.56
N GLU A 19 30.33 1.15 -22.69
CA GLU A 19 29.97 -0.20 -23.10
C GLU A 19 28.47 -0.25 -23.44
N PRO A 20 28.07 -0.91 -24.54
CA PRO A 20 26.67 -1.00 -24.94
C PRO A 20 25.86 -1.68 -23.83
N THR A 21 24.99 -0.90 -23.19
CA THR A 21 24.19 -1.31 -22.03
C THR A 21 22.72 -1.23 -22.41
N PHE A 22 21.98 -2.33 -22.19
CA PHE A 22 20.55 -2.42 -22.49
C PHE A 22 19.76 -2.51 -21.18
N LEU A 23 18.72 -1.68 -21.04
CA LEU A 23 17.77 -1.75 -19.95
C LEU A 23 16.54 -2.55 -20.40
N ALA A 24 16.35 -3.73 -19.83
CA ALA A 24 15.11 -4.49 -20.00
C ALA A 24 14.19 -4.19 -18.83
N THR A 25 13.11 -3.45 -19.07
CA THR A 25 12.04 -3.25 -18.10
C THR A 25 10.96 -4.30 -18.31
N LEU A 26 10.66 -5.08 -17.28
CA LEU A 26 9.44 -5.89 -17.26
C LEU A 26 8.25 -4.95 -17.06
N TYR A 27 7.52 -4.67 -18.14
CA TYR A 27 6.21 -4.08 -18.00
C TYR A 27 5.22 -5.23 -17.76
N ILE A 28 4.52 -5.18 -16.63
CA ILE A 28 3.36 -6.03 -16.44
C ILE A 28 2.28 -5.40 -17.31
N LYS A 29 2.08 -5.94 -18.52
CA LYS A 29 0.76 -5.82 -19.17
C LYS A 29 -0.22 -6.37 -18.15
N ASP A 30 -1.29 -5.61 -17.85
CA ASP A 30 -2.38 -6.05 -16.97
C ASP A 30 -2.52 -7.56 -17.10
N ILE A 31 -2.31 -8.26 -15.99
CA ILE A 31 -2.39 -9.71 -15.97
C ILE A 31 -3.77 -10.04 -16.54
N GLU A 32 -3.81 -10.46 -17.81
CA GLU A 32 -4.96 -11.19 -18.31
C GLU A 32 -5.01 -12.41 -17.39
N ARG A 33 -5.99 -12.37 -16.48
CA ARG A 33 -6.23 -13.44 -15.51
C ARG A 33 -6.11 -14.74 -16.28
N SER A 34 -5.17 -15.60 -15.88
CA SER A 34 -5.15 -16.95 -16.42
C SER A 34 -6.53 -17.53 -16.18
N SER A 35 -7.29 -17.79 -17.24
CA SER A 35 -8.56 -18.51 -17.22
C SER A 35 -8.37 -20.00 -16.91
N GLY A 36 -7.23 -20.36 -16.31
CA GLY A 36 -6.92 -21.71 -15.90
C GLY A 36 -7.80 -22.15 -14.73
N PRO A 37 -8.10 -23.45 -14.62
CA PRO A 37 -8.85 -23.99 -13.49
C PRO A 37 -8.10 -23.72 -12.18
N VAL A 38 -8.86 -23.36 -11.15
CA VAL A 38 -8.34 -23.16 -9.79
C VAL A 38 -7.63 -24.45 -9.33
N PRO A 39 -6.38 -24.38 -8.84
CA PRO A 39 -5.67 -25.56 -8.34
C PRO A 39 -6.46 -26.28 -7.25
N ALA A 40 -6.43 -27.62 -7.23
CA ALA A 40 -7.23 -28.43 -6.30
C ALA A 40 -7.09 -28.04 -4.81
N PRO A 41 -5.89 -27.72 -4.28
CA PRO A 41 -5.76 -27.28 -2.87
C PRO A 41 -6.47 -25.97 -2.58
N VAL A 42 -6.56 -25.07 -3.57
CA VAL A 42 -7.27 -23.80 -3.43
C VAL A 42 -8.77 -24.03 -3.50
N LYS A 43 -9.22 -25.02 -4.27
CA LYS A 43 -10.64 -25.36 -4.41
C LYS A 43 -11.24 -25.90 -3.11
N GLU A 44 -10.50 -26.73 -2.38
CA GLU A 44 -10.91 -27.21 -1.05
C GLU A 44 -11.07 -26.05 -0.07
N LEU A 45 -10.11 -25.12 -0.05
CA LEU A 45 -10.16 -23.94 0.80
C LEU A 45 -11.34 -23.01 0.45
N LEU A 46 -11.66 -22.84 -0.84
CA LEU A 46 -12.80 -22.03 -1.27
C LEU A 46 -14.14 -22.61 -0.83
N LEU A 47 -14.25 -23.95 -0.75
CA LEU A 47 -15.45 -24.62 -0.25
C LEU A 47 -15.56 -24.53 1.27
N GLU A 48 -14.42 -24.58 1.99
CA GLU A 48 -14.38 -24.43 3.45
C GLU A 48 -14.89 -23.05 3.91
N PHE A 49 -14.58 -21.99 3.15
CA PHE A 49 -14.91 -20.61 3.49
C PHE A 49 -15.99 -20.00 2.57
N GLU A 50 -16.90 -20.82 2.02
CA GLU A 50 -17.96 -20.38 1.10
C GLU A 50 -18.91 -19.35 1.76
N ASP A 51 -19.11 -19.44 3.07
CA ASP A 51 -19.97 -18.54 3.87
C ASP A 51 -19.37 -17.14 4.09
N VAL A 52 -18.04 -17.02 4.03
CA VAL A 52 -17.30 -15.77 4.20
C VAL A 52 -17.03 -15.08 2.86
N MET A 53 -17.04 -15.83 1.75
CA MET A 53 -16.81 -15.27 0.42
C MET A 53 -18.09 -14.70 -0.21
N PRO A 54 -18.03 -13.55 -0.89
CA PRO A 54 -19.15 -13.07 -1.69
C PRO A 54 -19.44 -14.04 -2.83
N GLN A 55 -20.73 -14.22 -3.17
CA GLN A 55 -21.17 -15.09 -4.27
C GLN A 55 -20.50 -14.74 -5.60
N ASP A 56 -20.17 -13.46 -5.79
CA ASP A 56 -19.40 -12.97 -6.93
C ASP A 56 -18.04 -12.44 -6.49
N MET A 57 -16.98 -13.04 -7.02
CA MET A 57 -15.63 -12.54 -6.81
C MET A 57 -15.37 -11.29 -7.68
N PRO A 58 -14.70 -10.26 -7.13
CA PRO A 58 -14.40 -9.05 -7.89
C PRO A 58 -13.58 -9.40 -9.14
N LYS A 59 -13.97 -8.83 -10.28
CA LYS A 59 -13.35 -9.11 -11.60
C LYS A 59 -11.96 -8.48 -11.77
N ARG A 60 -11.59 -7.57 -10.89
CA ARG A 60 -10.29 -6.86 -10.90
C ARG A 60 -9.73 -6.87 -9.49
N LEU A 61 -8.41 -6.75 -9.39
CA LEU A 61 -7.81 -6.43 -8.10
C LEU A 61 -8.36 -5.07 -7.64
N PRO A 62 -8.45 -4.85 -6.33
CA PRO A 62 -8.66 -3.52 -5.81
C PRO A 62 -7.67 -2.55 -6.48
N PRO A 63 -8.11 -1.34 -6.86
CA PRO A 63 -7.21 -0.36 -7.44
C PRO A 63 -6.04 -0.12 -6.48
N ARG A 64 -4.84 0.07 -7.03
CA ARG A 64 -3.68 0.46 -6.22
C ARG A 64 -4.01 1.78 -5.53
N ARG A 65 -3.84 1.83 -4.22
CA ARG A 65 -4.03 3.07 -3.46
C ARG A 65 -3.03 4.11 -3.96
N THR A 66 -3.51 5.33 -4.17
CA THR A 66 -2.70 6.46 -4.66
C THR A 66 -1.82 7.05 -3.55
N VAL A 67 -2.22 6.86 -2.29
CA VAL A 67 -1.52 7.33 -1.09
C VAL A 67 -1.09 6.11 -0.29
N ASP A 68 0.22 5.96 -0.10
CA ASP A 68 0.81 4.99 0.82
C ASP A 68 0.88 5.60 2.24
N ARG A 69 1.35 4.83 3.23
CA ARG A 69 1.57 5.35 4.60
C ARG A 69 2.63 6.47 4.55
N GLU A 70 2.34 7.65 5.11
CA GLU A 70 3.27 8.80 5.08
C GLU A 70 3.91 9.11 6.44
N ILE A 71 3.44 8.50 7.52
CA ILE A 71 3.97 8.76 8.86
C ILE A 71 5.36 8.12 8.97
N GLU A 72 6.40 8.95 9.00
CA GLU A 72 7.79 8.52 9.16
C GLU A 72 8.00 7.79 10.50
N LEU A 73 8.85 6.78 10.47
CA LEU A 73 9.33 6.17 11.71
C LEU A 73 10.32 7.10 12.42
N VAL A 74 10.46 6.88 13.73
CA VAL A 74 11.51 7.55 14.49
C VAL A 74 12.87 7.12 13.93
N PRO A 75 13.78 8.06 13.62
CA PRO A 75 15.10 7.71 13.10
C PRO A 75 15.83 6.73 14.01
N GLY A 76 16.30 5.62 13.45
CA GLY A 76 16.96 4.53 14.16
C GLY A 76 16.04 3.36 14.53
N ASP A 77 14.72 3.50 14.42
CA ASP A 77 13.75 2.42 14.69
C ASP A 77 13.34 1.63 13.44
N GLU A 78 13.87 1.95 12.26
CA GLU A 78 13.52 1.31 10.97
C GLU A 78 13.75 -0.20 11.01
N HIS A 79 14.87 -0.63 11.60
CA HIS A 79 15.24 -2.03 11.77
C HIS A 79 14.27 -2.85 12.65
N LYS A 80 13.40 -2.20 13.43
CA LYS A 80 12.35 -2.90 14.20
C LYS A 80 11.20 -3.36 13.30
N THR A 81 11.13 -2.80 12.10
CA THR A 81 10.08 -3.09 11.11
C THR A 81 10.59 -3.97 9.97
N THR A 82 11.78 -4.57 10.11
CA THR A 82 12.36 -5.41 9.06
C THR A 82 11.40 -6.53 8.64
N CYS A 83 11.11 -6.60 7.34
CA CYS A 83 10.45 -7.75 6.74
C CYS A 83 11.45 -8.59 5.94
N VAL A 84 11.26 -9.90 5.98
CA VAL A 84 12.14 -10.87 5.33
C VAL A 84 11.41 -11.50 4.15
N THR A 85 11.95 -11.33 2.96
CA THR A 85 11.55 -12.08 1.77
C THR A 85 12.47 -13.28 1.56
N ARG A 86 12.15 -14.14 0.60
CA ARG A 86 12.98 -15.32 0.28
C ARG A 86 14.45 -14.98 -0.01
N TYR A 87 14.74 -13.78 -0.52
CA TYR A 87 16.07 -13.43 -1.02
C TYR A 87 16.71 -12.25 -0.29
N VAL A 88 15.93 -11.39 0.35
CA VAL A 88 16.40 -10.10 0.89
C VAL A 88 15.54 -9.63 2.06
N TRP A 89 16.14 -8.74 2.85
CA TRP A 89 15.56 -8.10 4.03
C TRP A 89 15.31 -6.64 3.68
N TYR A 90 14.18 -6.10 4.10
CA TYR A 90 13.82 -4.70 3.88
C TYR A 90 13.33 -4.08 5.18
N ASP A 91 13.79 -2.86 5.45
CA ASP A 91 13.27 -2.03 6.53
C ASP A 91 12.24 -1.06 5.96
N PHE A 92 11.14 -0.85 6.68
CA PHE A 92 10.21 0.21 6.32
C PHE A 92 10.71 1.55 6.85
N LEU A 93 10.53 2.60 6.07
CA LEU A 93 10.84 3.98 6.47
C LEU A 93 9.64 4.70 7.08
N VAL A 94 8.45 4.17 6.82
CA VAL A 94 7.16 4.70 7.24
C VAL A 94 6.40 3.65 8.04
N MET A 95 5.53 4.11 8.91
CA MET A 95 4.71 3.27 9.78
C MET A 95 3.81 2.35 8.95
N THR A 96 4.00 1.03 9.04
CA THR A 96 3.22 0.03 8.29
C THR A 96 2.03 -0.55 9.06
N PHE A 97 1.16 -1.23 8.32
CA PHE A 97 0.04 -1.99 8.91
C PHE A 97 0.58 -3.12 9.79
N GLY A 98 -0.12 -3.40 10.89
CA GLY A 98 0.26 -4.45 11.83
C GLY A 98 1.22 -4.02 12.95
N LEU A 99 1.73 -2.78 12.93
CA LEU A 99 2.45 -2.24 14.09
C LEU A 99 1.47 -2.00 15.25
N PRO A 100 1.75 -2.46 16.49
CA PRO A 100 0.82 -2.39 17.60
C PRO A 100 0.31 -0.98 17.93
N ASN A 101 1.19 0.01 17.80
CA ASN A 101 0.89 1.40 18.13
C ASN A 101 0.44 2.21 16.91
N ALA A 102 0.32 1.60 15.72
CA ALA A 102 0.01 2.36 14.50
C ALA A 102 -1.32 3.12 14.58
N PRO A 103 -2.43 2.50 15.02
CA PRO A 103 -3.72 3.19 15.10
C PRO A 103 -3.69 4.34 16.11
N THR A 104 -3.00 4.17 17.23
CA THR A 104 -2.87 5.20 18.27
C THR A 104 -2.06 6.40 17.77
N THR A 105 -0.94 6.14 17.08
CA THR A 105 -0.10 7.20 16.50
C THR A 105 -0.86 7.95 15.41
N PHE A 106 -1.54 7.23 14.51
CA PHE A 106 -2.34 7.83 13.45
C PHE A 106 -3.49 8.66 14.03
N GLY A 107 -4.27 8.12 14.96
CA GLY A 107 -5.36 8.84 15.61
C GLY A 107 -4.87 10.09 16.35
N THR A 108 -3.72 10.04 17.01
CA THR A 108 -3.12 11.22 17.68
C THR A 108 -2.75 12.30 16.67
N LEU A 109 -2.14 11.93 15.55
CA LEU A 109 -1.78 12.87 14.48
C LEU A 109 -3.02 13.49 13.86
N MET A 110 -4.02 12.68 13.50
CA MET A 110 -5.28 13.17 12.93
C MET A 110 -6.01 14.10 13.90
N ASN A 111 -5.99 13.81 15.21
CA ASN A 111 -6.54 14.68 16.24
C ASN A 111 -5.83 16.04 16.35
N GLN A 112 -4.54 16.11 15.99
CA GLN A 112 -3.81 17.37 15.95
C GLN A 112 -4.10 18.15 14.67
N VAL A 113 -4.13 17.47 13.51
CA VAL A 113 -4.38 18.08 12.19
C VAL A 113 -5.80 18.63 12.09
N PHE A 114 -6.80 17.84 12.50
CA PHE A 114 -8.21 18.21 12.40
C PHE A 114 -8.78 18.77 13.71
N ARG A 115 -7.92 19.21 14.63
CA ARG A 115 -8.33 19.71 15.96
C ARG A 115 -9.47 20.75 15.88
N GLU A 116 -9.43 21.63 14.89
CA GLU A 116 -10.40 22.71 14.73
C GLU A 116 -11.77 22.23 14.20
N TYR A 117 -11.83 21.03 13.62
CA TYR A 117 -13.01 20.49 12.94
C TYR A 117 -13.60 19.25 13.63
N ILE A 118 -12.85 18.67 14.58
CA ILE A 118 -13.31 17.59 15.44
C ILE A 118 -14.48 18.07 16.30
N ASP A 119 -15.49 17.21 16.43
CA ASP A 119 -16.78 17.50 17.09
C ASP A 119 -17.66 18.56 16.39
N GLU A 120 -17.16 19.20 15.32
CA GLU A 120 -17.97 20.10 14.47
C GLU A 120 -18.57 19.31 13.29
N PHE A 121 -17.72 18.77 12.41
CA PHE A 121 -18.14 18.01 11.23
C PHE A 121 -17.22 16.82 10.89
N ILE A 122 -16.19 16.56 11.72
CA ILE A 122 -15.23 15.46 11.55
C ILE A 122 -15.25 14.55 12.79
N VAL A 123 -15.29 13.24 12.57
CA VAL A 123 -14.98 12.21 13.56
C VAL A 123 -13.81 11.37 13.04
N VAL A 124 -12.76 11.26 13.84
CA VAL A 124 -11.61 10.38 13.55
C VAL A 124 -11.81 9.08 14.33
N TYR A 125 -11.78 7.94 13.64
CA TYR A 125 -11.88 6.63 14.27
C TYR A 125 -10.90 5.64 13.65
N LEU A 126 -9.90 5.22 14.44
CA LEU A 126 -8.81 4.35 13.99
C LEU A 126 -8.17 4.91 12.71
N ASP A 127 -8.27 4.19 11.60
CA ASP A 127 -7.69 4.54 10.30
C ASP A 127 -8.65 5.35 9.41
N ASP A 128 -9.88 5.62 9.86
CA ASP A 128 -10.93 6.27 9.07
C ASP A 128 -11.25 7.68 9.59
N ILE A 129 -11.44 8.62 8.66
CA ILE A 129 -11.93 9.97 8.93
C ILE A 129 -13.35 10.07 8.36
N VAL A 130 -14.31 10.26 9.24
CA VAL A 130 -15.72 10.43 8.88
C VAL A 130 -16.05 11.91 8.85
N ILE A 131 -16.44 12.40 7.69
CA ILE A 131 -16.90 13.77 7.49
C ILE A 131 -18.41 13.72 7.32
N TYR A 132 -19.15 14.42 8.18
CA TYR A 132 -20.62 14.41 8.15
C TYR A 132 -21.16 15.82 7.96
N SER A 133 -22.30 15.94 7.28
CA SER A 133 -22.97 17.21 7.00
C SER A 133 -24.45 16.97 6.74
N ARG A 134 -25.30 18.00 6.87
CA ARG A 134 -26.75 17.85 6.68
C ARG A 134 -27.21 18.13 5.25
N LYS A 135 -26.44 18.90 4.49
CA LYS A 135 -26.70 19.25 3.09
C LYS A 135 -25.48 18.97 2.23
N LEU A 136 -25.70 18.75 0.93
CA LEU A 136 -24.64 18.44 -0.01
C LEU A 136 -23.68 19.63 -0.19
N GLU A 137 -24.21 20.86 -0.25
CA GLU A 137 -23.43 22.08 -0.44
C GLU A 137 -22.48 22.33 0.73
N GLU A 138 -22.96 22.12 1.96
CA GLU A 138 -22.17 22.17 3.19
C GLU A 138 -21.09 21.09 3.20
N HIS A 139 -21.45 19.87 2.77
CA HIS A 139 -20.50 18.77 2.69
C HIS A 139 -19.35 19.04 1.72
N MET A 140 -19.65 19.64 0.55
CA MET A 140 -18.63 20.03 -0.42
C MET A 140 -17.68 21.08 0.14
N GLU A 141 -18.18 22.03 0.93
CA GLU A 141 -17.34 23.04 1.57
C GLU A 141 -16.44 22.43 2.66
N ASN A 142 -16.99 21.54 3.47
CA ASN A 142 -16.23 20.81 4.49
C ASN A 142 -15.14 19.92 3.86
N LEU A 143 -15.44 19.26 2.75
CA LEU A 143 -14.43 18.51 1.99
C LEU A 143 -13.32 19.41 1.45
N ARG A 144 -13.64 20.62 0.95
CA ARG A 144 -12.61 21.57 0.53
C ARG A 144 -11.69 21.98 1.66
N LYS A 145 -12.22 22.19 2.87
CA LYS A 145 -11.39 22.52 4.05
C LYS A 145 -10.46 21.38 4.45
N VAL A 146 -10.92 20.13 4.31
CA VAL A 146 -10.16 18.93 4.71
C VAL A 146 -9.11 18.53 3.67
N LEU A 147 -9.39 18.76 2.39
CA LEU A 147 -8.55 18.34 1.25
C LEU A 147 -7.67 19.47 0.67
N ALA A 148 -7.72 20.68 1.25
CA ALA A 148 -6.90 21.82 0.84
C ALA A 148 -5.44 21.65 1.26
#